data_AF-W4JRM7-F1
#
_entry.id   AF-W4JRM7-F1
#
_cell.length_a   1.000
_cell.length_b   1.000
_cell.length_c   1.000
_cell.angle_alpha   90.00
_cell.angle_beta   90.00
_cell.angle_gamma   90.00
#
_symmetry.space_group_name_H-M   'P 1'
#
loop_
_entity.id
_entity.type
_entity.pdbx_description
1 polymer ?
#
loop_
_entity_poly.entity_id
_entity_poly.type
_entity_poly.pdbx_seq_one_letter_code
_entity_poly.pdbx_strand_id
1 'polypeptide(L)'
;MGLDRLFSAKDVGQKTAAQALIDTQNWLHTNSRDLLDESDELLHIRYQLIYTMGQQKPLENHPDRWTTIQQVFSLVKHIAVTLKQEFPEEMELNMGSENSFPVIRIVGASASKALVSTIDRMALDGEIPNLGLALLPATARAATFRFLTEVNVDQQEYLVVEDHCSGSDIWKGLLLLRGHILLYVLKDKRWRVDYGLDPSRSLFAVPYRAKDVSSPRAEFGHPDVAILLTCPSYYHGGQSDHQLHQSFQLLYQGDNPALEYEVWIHCGDKILLSLRRLDGVNTQDKGQFKHSIFPALCRNHGFSGTNDNRYLLPTSIEQRDPVQQLSTNAQVLMYLLQPENDYYCCTHGSDDKPCSATDFLETLVHQMPEIRVLLDVGAQMLELQNRELASHWLSLRTDVSAAVFFDEADHLIVLTLDGMTESFISSPFNRQLDKCIVYLDDAHTRGTDLRLPKNIRAVVTLGPKVTKDRLIQGCMRMRKLGNGQSVMFFCATGGR
;
A
#
# COMPACT_ATOMS: atom_id res chain seq x y z
N MET A 1 22.18 -13.16 -3.14
CA MET A 1 21.89 -14.27 -4.07
C MET A 1 20.88 -13.91 -5.16
N GLY A 2 20.97 -12.74 -5.80
CA GLY A 2 20.36 -12.56 -7.13
C GLY A 2 21.09 -13.35 -8.20
N LEU A 3 22.41 -13.39 -8.06
CA LEU A 3 23.34 -14.07 -8.96
C LEU A 3 23.29 -15.60 -8.84
N ASP A 4 23.04 -16.15 -7.64
CA ASP A 4 22.93 -17.62 -7.48
C ASP A 4 21.66 -18.21 -8.10
N ARG A 5 20.60 -17.41 -8.30
CA ARG A 5 19.40 -17.83 -9.05
C ARG A 5 19.66 -17.98 -10.55
N LEU A 6 20.69 -17.35 -11.10
CA LEU A 6 21.06 -17.52 -12.51
C LEU A 6 21.78 -18.83 -12.76
N PHE A 7 22.46 -19.41 -11.75
CA PHE A 7 23.01 -20.76 -11.85
C PHE A 7 21.93 -21.85 -11.93
N SER A 8 20.74 -21.60 -11.35
CA SER A 8 19.60 -22.53 -11.39
C SER A 8 18.67 -22.32 -12.59
N ALA A 9 18.89 -21.29 -13.42
CA ALA A 9 18.20 -21.15 -14.70
C ALA A 9 18.56 -22.31 -15.64
N LYS A 10 17.57 -22.87 -16.33
CA LYS A 10 17.80 -23.93 -17.33
C LYS A 10 18.32 -23.38 -18.66
N ASP A 11 18.23 -22.07 -18.86
CA ASP A 11 18.64 -21.38 -20.08
C ASP A 11 20.11 -20.94 -20.05
N VAL A 12 20.83 -21.22 -21.13
CA VAL A 12 22.28 -20.99 -21.26
C VAL A 12 22.59 -19.49 -21.41
N GLY A 13 21.72 -18.74 -22.10
CA GLY A 13 21.89 -17.29 -22.29
C GLY A 13 21.84 -16.52 -20.97
N GLN A 14 20.90 -16.88 -20.10
CA GLN A 14 20.77 -16.29 -18.76
C GLN A 14 22.02 -16.55 -17.90
N LYS A 15 22.65 -17.73 -17.98
CA LYS A 15 23.89 -18.03 -17.24
C LYS A 15 25.06 -17.16 -17.68
N THR A 16 25.21 -16.91 -18.97
CA THR A 16 26.30 -16.09 -19.51
C THR A 16 26.15 -14.63 -19.09
N ALA A 17 24.94 -14.07 -19.21
CA ALA A 17 24.66 -12.69 -18.78
C ALA A 17 24.89 -12.52 -17.27
N ALA A 18 24.50 -13.52 -16.47
CA ALA A 18 24.77 -13.54 -15.03
C ALA A 18 26.26 -13.46 -14.72
N GLN A 19 27.06 -14.29 -15.39
CA GLN A 19 28.50 -14.33 -15.16
C GLN A 19 29.14 -12.99 -15.50
N ALA A 20 28.77 -12.37 -16.63
CA ALA A 20 29.27 -11.06 -17.01
C ALA A 20 28.90 -9.96 -15.99
N LEU A 21 27.68 -10.00 -15.43
CA LEU A 21 27.25 -9.07 -14.38
C LEU A 21 28.02 -9.28 -13.07
N ILE A 22 28.29 -10.53 -12.69
CA ILE A 22 29.13 -10.87 -11.52
C ILE A 22 30.53 -10.31 -11.72
N ASP A 23 31.14 -10.56 -12.88
CA ASP A 23 32.50 -10.15 -13.16
C ASP A 23 32.61 -8.62 -13.14
N THR A 24 31.62 -7.92 -13.70
CA THR A 24 31.52 -6.46 -13.66
C THR A 24 31.33 -5.93 -12.24
N GLN A 25 30.43 -6.54 -11.45
CA GLN A 25 30.18 -6.12 -10.07
C GLN A 25 31.42 -6.36 -9.18
N ASN A 26 32.09 -7.50 -9.35
CA ASN A 26 33.34 -7.80 -8.63
C ASN A 26 34.46 -6.84 -9.02
N TRP A 27 34.55 -6.50 -10.31
CA TRP A 27 35.49 -5.50 -10.79
C TRP A 27 35.21 -4.13 -10.16
N LEU A 28 33.95 -3.69 -10.10
CA LEU A 28 33.56 -2.45 -9.42
C LEU A 28 33.90 -2.52 -7.93
N HIS A 29 33.50 -3.57 -7.21
CA HIS A 29 33.84 -3.71 -5.78
C HIS A 29 35.35 -3.64 -5.50
N THR A 30 36.18 -4.16 -6.42
CA THR A 30 37.63 -4.16 -6.26
C THR A 30 38.25 -2.80 -6.63
N ASN A 31 37.73 -2.15 -7.68
CA ASN A 31 38.36 -1.00 -8.32
C ASN A 31 37.66 0.34 -8.09
N SER A 32 36.48 0.37 -7.45
CA SER A 32 35.75 1.59 -7.10
C SER A 32 35.64 1.79 -5.59
N ARG A 33 35.33 3.02 -5.19
CA ARG A 33 34.93 3.40 -3.83
C ARG A 33 33.65 4.20 -3.95
N ASP A 34 32.65 3.83 -3.16
CA ASP A 34 31.40 4.57 -3.10
C ASP A 34 31.59 5.77 -2.19
N LEU A 35 31.28 6.96 -2.70
CA LEU A 35 31.37 8.22 -1.97
C LEU A 35 29.95 8.79 -1.89
N LEU A 36 29.37 8.74 -0.69
CA LEU A 36 28.04 9.25 -0.41
C LEU A 36 28.19 10.67 0.14
N ASP A 37 27.97 11.65 -0.71
CA ASP A 37 27.79 13.04 -0.25
C ASP A 37 26.42 13.17 0.42
N GLU A 38 26.30 13.98 1.48
CA GLU A 38 25.04 14.14 2.23
C GLU A 38 24.46 12.80 2.76
N SER A 39 25.32 11.92 3.27
CA SER A 39 24.94 10.56 3.71
C SER A 39 23.82 10.52 4.77
N ASP A 40 23.65 11.56 5.57
CA ASP A 40 22.57 11.72 6.54
C ASP A 40 21.21 11.97 5.88
N GLU A 41 21.19 12.63 4.72
CA GLU A 41 20.01 12.75 3.87
C GLU A 41 19.81 11.49 3.02
N LEU A 42 20.85 11.00 2.32
CA LEU A 42 20.75 9.85 1.41
C LEU A 42 20.39 8.54 2.11
N LEU A 43 20.91 8.30 3.31
CA LEU A 43 20.65 7.10 4.10
C LEU A 43 19.52 7.29 5.11
N HIS A 44 18.84 8.44 5.06
CA HIS A 44 17.71 8.68 5.94
C HIS A 44 16.64 7.63 5.69
N ILE A 45 16.14 7.02 6.77
CA ILE A 45 15.05 6.02 6.76
C ILE A 45 13.75 6.48 6.04
N ARG A 46 13.65 7.77 5.68
CA ARG A 46 12.53 8.34 4.92
C ARG A 46 12.59 7.96 3.44
N TYR A 47 13.76 7.61 2.92
CA TYR A 47 13.99 7.31 1.51
C TYR A 47 14.19 5.82 1.23
N GLN A 48 13.51 4.95 2.00
CA GLN A 48 13.55 3.52 1.73
C GLN A 48 12.75 3.18 0.48
N LEU A 49 13.44 2.64 -0.53
CA LEU A 49 12.87 2.19 -1.79
C LEU A 49 12.31 0.76 -1.64
N ILE A 50 10.98 0.63 -1.68
CA ILE A 50 10.28 -0.67 -1.70
C ILE A 50 9.74 -0.91 -3.11
N TYR A 51 10.32 -1.88 -3.83
CA TYR A 51 9.81 -2.31 -5.13
C TYR A 51 8.64 -3.28 -4.94
N THR A 52 7.44 -2.85 -5.29
CA THR A 52 6.26 -3.72 -5.31
C THR A 52 6.30 -4.60 -6.56
N MET A 53 6.49 -5.90 -6.36
CA MET A 53 6.65 -6.89 -7.43
C MET A 53 5.50 -7.90 -7.43
N GLY A 54 5.04 -8.26 -8.63
CA GLY A 54 4.00 -9.26 -8.82
C GLY A 54 2.58 -8.71 -8.64
N GLN A 55 1.61 -9.61 -8.52
CA GLN A 55 0.25 -9.23 -8.19
C GLN A 55 0.18 -8.77 -6.74
N GLN A 56 -0.62 -7.74 -6.51
CA GLN A 56 -1.21 -7.41 -5.21
C GLN A 56 -1.53 -8.71 -4.46
N LYS A 57 -1.27 -8.85 -3.14
CA LYS A 57 -1.60 -10.04 -2.26
C LYS A 57 -2.12 -9.60 -0.88
N PRO A 58 -3.15 -10.25 -0.29
CA PRO A 58 -3.66 -9.90 1.04
C PRO A 58 -2.51 -9.74 2.02
N LEU A 59 -2.69 -8.86 3.01
CA LEU A 59 -1.71 -8.73 4.09
C LEU A 59 -1.56 -10.09 4.78
N GLU A 60 -0.35 -10.43 5.20
CA GLU A 60 -0.13 -11.64 5.99
C GLU A 60 -1.07 -11.64 7.20
N ASN A 61 -1.68 -12.81 7.46
CA ASN A 61 -2.68 -12.98 8.51
C ASN A 61 -3.97 -12.18 8.30
N HIS A 62 -4.34 -11.83 7.06
CA HIS A 62 -5.68 -11.35 6.76
C HIS A 62 -6.71 -12.49 6.91
N PRO A 63 -7.90 -12.23 7.51
CA PRO A 63 -8.37 -10.96 8.05
C PRO A 63 -7.93 -10.68 9.50
N ASP A 64 -7.41 -11.67 10.21
CA ASP A 64 -7.14 -11.63 11.64
C ASP A 64 -6.29 -10.46 12.12
N ARG A 65 -5.32 -9.99 11.33
CA ARG A 65 -4.52 -8.81 11.70
C ARG A 65 -5.36 -7.55 11.90
N TRP A 66 -6.38 -7.34 11.05
CA TRP A 66 -7.31 -6.22 11.21
C TRP A 66 -8.22 -6.45 12.41
N THR A 67 -8.80 -7.64 12.51
CA THR A 67 -9.70 -8.03 13.60
C THR A 67 -9.04 -7.87 14.96
N THR A 68 -7.81 -8.35 15.13
CA THR A 68 -7.04 -8.23 16.36
C THR A 68 -6.77 -6.77 16.71
N ILE A 69 -6.37 -5.92 15.76
CA ILE A 69 -6.14 -4.49 16.04
C ILE A 69 -7.45 -3.79 16.45
N GLN A 70 -8.56 -4.09 15.79
CA GLN A 70 -9.87 -3.54 16.16
C GLN A 70 -10.29 -3.98 17.55
N GLN A 71 -10.12 -5.27 17.89
CA GLN A 71 -10.37 -5.80 19.23
C GLN A 71 -9.48 -5.14 20.28
N VAL A 72 -8.18 -4.93 20.00
CA VAL A 72 -7.27 -4.17 20.87
C VAL A 72 -7.80 -2.76 21.12
N PHE A 73 -8.28 -2.04 20.09
CA PHE A 73 -8.89 -0.72 20.29
C PHE A 73 -10.17 -0.76 21.12
N SER A 74 -10.99 -1.81 20.99
CA SER A 74 -12.15 -2.01 21.85
C SER A 74 -11.74 -2.18 23.32
N LEU A 75 -10.67 -2.94 23.59
CA LEU A 75 -10.10 -3.07 24.94
C LEU A 75 -9.56 -1.73 25.44
N VAL A 76 -8.80 -0.99 24.61
CA VAL A 76 -8.29 0.35 24.93
C VAL A 76 -9.44 1.28 25.32
N LYS A 77 -10.53 1.31 24.55
CA LYS A 77 -11.73 2.11 24.86
C LYS A 77 -12.36 1.68 26.18
N HIS A 78 -12.45 0.37 26.44
CA HIS A 78 -13.03 -0.17 27.67
C HIS A 78 -12.26 0.27 28.92
N ILE A 79 -10.93 0.24 28.89
CA ILE A 79 -10.09 0.55 30.05
C ILE A 79 -9.66 2.03 30.14
N ALA A 80 -9.92 2.84 29.11
CA ALA A 80 -9.43 4.21 29.01
C ALA A 80 -9.85 5.11 30.18
N VAL A 81 -11.11 5.02 30.62
CA VAL A 81 -11.62 5.84 31.73
C VAL A 81 -10.92 5.49 33.04
N THR A 82 -10.78 4.19 33.32
CA THR A 82 -10.08 3.70 34.53
C THR A 82 -8.62 4.11 34.52
N LEU A 83 -7.92 3.95 33.39
CA LEU A 83 -6.52 4.37 33.26
C LEU A 83 -6.34 5.88 33.42
N LYS A 84 -7.26 6.70 32.91
CA LYS A 84 -7.22 8.16 33.09
C LYS A 84 -7.43 8.57 34.56
N GLN A 85 -8.22 7.81 35.32
CA GLN A 85 -8.41 8.05 36.75
C GLN A 85 -7.16 7.67 37.56
N GLU A 86 -6.49 6.58 37.19
CA GLU A 86 -5.26 6.12 37.85
C GLU A 86 -4.05 7.00 37.50
N PHE A 87 -3.97 7.47 36.25
CA PHE A 87 -2.85 8.26 35.73
C PHE A 87 -3.31 9.59 35.12
N PRO A 88 -3.85 10.53 35.93
CA PRO A 88 -4.49 11.75 35.42
C PRO A 88 -3.54 12.68 34.66
N GLU A 89 -2.26 12.73 35.01
CA GLU A 89 -1.26 13.61 34.38
C GLU A 89 -0.53 12.94 33.19
N GLU A 90 -0.61 11.61 33.07
CA GLU A 90 0.13 10.86 32.04
C GLU A 90 -0.74 10.46 30.84
N MET A 91 -2.02 10.80 30.84
CA MET A 91 -2.98 10.42 29.79
C MET A 91 -3.92 11.59 29.47
N GLU A 92 -4.21 11.84 28.20
CA GLU A 92 -5.29 12.73 27.76
C GLU A 92 -6.43 11.87 27.21
N LEU A 93 -7.65 12.21 27.61
CA LEU A 93 -8.86 11.49 27.20
C LEU A 93 -9.94 12.50 26.84
N ASN A 94 -10.40 12.47 25.59
CA ASN A 94 -11.55 13.25 25.12
C ASN A 94 -12.62 12.30 24.61
N MET A 95 -13.74 12.22 25.35
CA MET A 95 -14.83 11.29 25.07
C MET A 95 -15.64 11.63 23.82
N GLY A 96 -15.45 12.82 23.23
CA GLY A 96 -16.20 13.25 22.04
C GLY A 96 -17.72 13.27 22.28
N SER A 97 -18.50 12.95 21.25
CA SER A 97 -19.95 12.76 21.36
C SER A 97 -20.28 11.35 21.90
N GLU A 98 -21.44 11.18 22.53
CA GLU A 98 -21.96 9.85 22.91
C GLU A 98 -21.86 8.89 21.69
N ASN A 99 -21.24 7.72 21.90
CA ASN A 99 -20.93 6.66 20.91
C ASN A 99 -19.68 6.85 20.02
N SER A 100 -18.96 7.97 20.12
CA SER A 100 -17.69 8.13 19.40
C SER A 100 -16.54 7.36 20.04
N PHE A 101 -15.51 7.01 19.26
CA PHE A 101 -14.27 6.51 19.85
C PHE A 101 -13.57 7.69 20.52
N PRO A 102 -13.21 7.57 21.81
CA PRO A 102 -12.54 8.65 22.50
C PRO A 102 -11.17 8.95 21.86
N VAL A 103 -10.80 10.22 21.76
CA VAL A 103 -9.43 10.58 21.41
C VAL A 103 -8.58 10.34 22.65
N ILE A 104 -7.65 9.38 22.55
CA ILE A 104 -6.78 8.94 23.63
C ILE A 104 -5.35 9.32 23.27
N ARG A 105 -4.64 9.94 24.21
CA ARG A 105 -3.20 10.18 24.12
C ARG A 105 -2.52 9.71 25.40
N ILE A 106 -1.40 9.02 25.28
CA ILE A 106 -0.58 8.63 26.42
C ILE A 106 0.72 9.43 26.38
N VAL A 107 1.08 10.05 27.48
CA VAL A 107 2.26 10.92 27.59
C VAL A 107 3.31 10.28 28.48
N GLY A 108 2.90 9.67 29.59
CA GLY A 108 3.81 9.12 30.58
C GLY A 108 4.10 7.63 30.43
N ALA A 109 5.24 7.22 30.98
CA ALA A 109 5.74 5.86 30.89
C ALA A 109 4.96 4.89 31.79
N SER A 110 4.43 5.36 32.92
CA SER A 110 3.67 4.54 33.87
C SER A 110 2.34 4.13 33.26
N ALA A 111 1.60 5.10 32.69
CA ALA A 111 0.37 4.85 31.95
C ALA A 111 0.59 3.96 30.73
N SER A 112 1.71 4.15 30.01
CA SER A 112 2.08 3.31 28.86
C SER A 112 2.24 1.84 29.27
N LYS A 113 2.99 1.59 30.35
CA LYS A 113 3.21 0.23 30.87
C LYS A 113 1.92 -0.39 31.39
N ALA A 114 1.10 0.38 32.10
CA ALA A 114 -0.18 -0.08 32.64
C ALA A 114 -1.17 -0.45 31.53
N LEU A 115 -1.30 0.38 30.48
CA LEU A 115 -2.16 0.09 29.33
C LEU A 115 -1.80 -1.26 28.70
N VAL A 116 -0.54 -1.40 28.32
CA VAL A 116 -0.04 -2.60 27.65
C VAL A 116 -0.22 -3.83 28.52
N SER A 117 0.23 -3.78 29.77
CA SER A 117 0.14 -4.92 30.69
C SER A 117 -1.31 -5.38 30.93
N THR A 118 -2.24 -4.42 30.94
CA THR A 118 -3.67 -4.71 31.09
C THR A 118 -4.24 -5.36 29.83
N ILE A 119 -3.91 -4.84 28.65
CA ILE A 119 -4.34 -5.42 27.37
C ILE A 119 -3.81 -6.85 27.21
N ASP A 120 -2.53 -7.09 27.50
CA ASP A 120 -1.92 -8.42 27.38
C ASP A 120 -2.58 -9.43 28.33
N ARG A 121 -2.96 -9.01 29.54
CA ARG A 121 -3.70 -9.85 30.48
C ARG A 121 -5.09 -10.17 29.96
N MET A 122 -5.84 -9.16 29.51
CA MET A 122 -7.18 -9.34 28.92
C MET A 122 -7.13 -10.25 27.69
N ALA A 123 -6.11 -10.09 26.83
CA ALA A 123 -5.90 -10.95 25.67
C ALA A 123 -5.69 -12.41 26.07
N LEU A 124 -4.85 -12.67 27.08
CA LEU A 124 -4.67 -14.01 27.64
C LEU A 124 -5.98 -14.54 28.24
N ASP A 125 -6.79 -13.71 28.88
CA ASP A 125 -8.07 -14.11 29.47
C ASP A 125 -9.17 -14.37 28.43
N GLY A 126 -8.91 -14.12 27.14
CA GLY A 126 -9.81 -14.46 26.02
C GLY A 126 -10.58 -13.27 25.45
N GLU A 127 -10.28 -12.05 25.88
CA GLU A 127 -10.94 -10.82 25.40
C GLU A 127 -10.51 -10.41 23.98
N ILE A 128 -9.61 -11.18 23.36
CA ILE A 128 -9.29 -11.12 21.92
C ILE A 128 -9.61 -12.51 21.32
N PRO A 129 -10.88 -12.80 21.01
CA PRO A 129 -11.34 -14.15 20.71
C PRO A 129 -10.64 -14.82 19.51
N ASN A 130 -10.24 -14.03 18.51
CA ASN A 130 -9.62 -14.58 17.30
C ASN A 130 -8.20 -15.12 17.53
N LEU A 131 -7.57 -14.79 18.67
CA LEU A 131 -6.25 -15.33 19.04
C LEU A 131 -6.32 -16.63 19.85
N GLY A 132 -7.47 -16.98 20.42
CA GLY A 132 -7.65 -18.23 21.18
C GLY A 132 -6.71 -18.41 22.38
N LEU A 133 -6.09 -17.33 22.90
CA LEU A 133 -5.07 -17.42 23.96
C LEU A 133 -5.58 -17.99 25.29
N ALA A 134 -6.90 -17.92 25.53
CA ALA A 134 -7.55 -18.56 26.67
C ALA A 134 -7.36 -20.09 26.69
N LEU A 135 -7.10 -20.71 25.54
CA LEU A 135 -6.90 -22.16 25.42
C LEU A 135 -5.48 -22.61 25.81
N LEU A 136 -4.55 -21.68 26.06
CA LEU A 136 -3.19 -22.03 26.43
C LEU A 136 -3.13 -22.67 27.83
N PRO A 137 -2.32 -23.73 28.04
CA PRO A 137 -2.06 -24.30 29.36
C PRO A 137 -1.50 -23.26 30.35
N ALA A 138 -1.75 -23.44 31.64
CA ALA A 138 -1.32 -22.48 32.69
C ALA A 138 0.19 -22.17 32.66
N THR A 139 1.03 -23.16 32.35
CA THR A 139 2.48 -22.99 32.18
C THR A 139 2.83 -22.11 30.98
N ALA A 140 2.16 -22.32 29.85
CA ALA A 140 2.33 -21.53 28.63
C ALA A 140 1.78 -20.10 28.80
N ARG A 141 0.68 -19.90 29.54
CA ARG A 141 0.09 -18.58 29.80
C ARG A 141 1.07 -17.64 30.52
N ALA A 142 1.74 -18.14 31.56
CA ALA A 142 2.71 -17.35 32.31
C ALA A 142 3.93 -16.97 31.47
N ALA A 143 4.46 -17.91 30.68
CA ALA A 143 5.54 -17.65 29.73
C ALA A 143 5.11 -16.66 28.63
N THR A 144 3.88 -16.78 28.14
CA THR A 144 3.31 -15.89 27.10
C THR A 144 3.15 -14.47 27.62
N PHE A 145 2.70 -14.28 28.87
CA PHE A 145 2.60 -12.95 29.46
C PHE A 145 3.97 -12.25 29.54
N ARG A 146 5.01 -12.98 29.97
CA ARG A 146 6.39 -12.43 29.99
C ARG A 146 6.92 -12.20 28.59
N PHE A 147 6.64 -13.10 27.65
CA PHE A 147 6.99 -12.94 26.25
C PHE A 147 6.41 -11.66 25.63
N LEU A 148 5.18 -11.30 25.99
CA LEU A 148 4.53 -10.07 25.52
C LEU A 148 5.11 -8.82 26.18
N THR A 149 5.37 -8.87 27.49
CA THR A 149 5.67 -7.66 28.29
C THR A 149 7.16 -7.36 28.49
N GLU A 150 8.05 -8.34 28.32
CA GLU A 150 9.49 -8.20 28.57
C GLU A 150 10.27 -8.00 27.26
N VAL A 151 11.22 -7.06 27.30
CA VAL A 151 12.12 -6.80 26.17
C VAL A 151 13.04 -7.99 25.91
N ASN A 152 13.63 -8.53 26.98
CA ASN A 152 14.51 -9.70 26.93
C ASN A 152 13.79 -10.87 27.59
N VAL A 153 13.47 -11.89 26.80
CA VAL A 153 12.76 -13.08 27.27
C VAL A 153 13.77 -14.20 27.46
N ASP A 154 13.65 -14.93 28.56
CA ASP A 154 14.49 -16.11 28.81
C ASP A 154 14.29 -17.18 27.72
N GLN A 155 15.38 -17.86 27.34
CA GLN A 155 15.35 -18.82 26.25
C GLN A 155 14.40 -19.99 26.52
N GLN A 156 14.29 -20.47 27.76
CA GLN A 156 13.38 -21.56 28.10
C GLN A 156 11.92 -21.11 27.97
N GLU A 157 11.62 -19.87 28.35
CA GLU A 157 10.27 -19.30 28.23
C GLU A 157 9.88 -19.07 26.78
N TYR A 158 10.82 -18.57 25.97
CA TYR A 158 10.63 -18.46 24.53
C TYR A 158 10.27 -19.82 23.92
N LEU A 159 11.02 -20.87 24.25
CA LEU A 159 10.78 -22.22 23.74
C LEU A 159 9.41 -22.76 24.16
N VAL A 160 8.95 -22.48 25.38
CA VAL A 160 7.60 -22.85 25.82
C VAL A 160 6.53 -22.17 24.96
N VAL A 161 6.68 -20.87 24.69
CA VAL A 161 5.72 -20.11 23.87
C VAL A 161 5.76 -20.59 22.42
N GLU A 162 6.96 -20.80 21.88
CA GLU A 162 7.17 -21.33 20.53
C GLU A 162 6.56 -22.72 20.37
N ASP A 163 6.77 -23.64 21.31
CA ASP A 163 6.21 -25.00 21.26
C ASP A 163 4.67 -25.01 21.18
N HIS A 164 4.01 -24.10 21.90
CA HIS A 164 2.54 -24.05 21.94
C HIS A 164 1.92 -23.22 20.82
N CYS A 165 2.65 -22.25 20.26
CA CYS A 165 2.08 -21.25 19.36
C CYS A 165 2.66 -21.33 17.94
N SER A 166 3.88 -21.83 17.76
CA SER A 166 4.54 -21.87 16.44
C SER A 166 3.76 -22.71 15.44
N GLY A 167 3.80 -22.30 14.17
CA GLY A 167 3.07 -22.98 13.09
C GLY A 167 1.54 -22.75 13.09
N SER A 168 0.99 -22.05 14.09
CA SER A 168 -0.42 -21.64 14.15
C SER A 168 -0.59 -20.14 13.85
N ASP A 169 -1.83 -19.70 13.60
CA ASP A 169 -2.15 -18.28 13.44
C ASP A 169 -2.05 -17.49 14.76
N ILE A 170 -2.03 -18.18 15.90
CA ILE A 170 -1.80 -17.61 17.23
C ILE A 170 -0.44 -16.92 17.30
N TRP A 171 0.60 -17.51 16.69
CA TRP A 171 1.95 -16.93 16.70
C TRP A 171 1.99 -15.54 16.07
N LYS A 172 1.32 -15.37 14.93
CA LYS A 172 1.28 -14.08 14.22
C LYS A 172 0.54 -13.02 15.04
N GLY A 173 -0.54 -13.41 15.71
CA GLY A 173 -1.26 -12.54 16.63
C GLY A 173 -0.47 -12.18 17.89
N LEU A 174 0.27 -13.12 18.46
CA LEU A 174 1.19 -12.85 19.58
C LEU A 174 2.29 -11.87 19.18
N LEU A 175 2.87 -12.03 17.99
CA LEU A 175 3.87 -11.09 17.48
C LEU A 175 3.30 -9.70 17.18
N LEU A 176 2.01 -9.60 16.84
CA LEU A 176 1.32 -8.33 16.66
C LEU A 176 1.09 -7.60 17.99
N LEU A 177 0.76 -8.34 19.06
CA LEU A 177 0.66 -7.78 20.42
C LEU A 177 2.03 -7.42 20.99
N ARG A 178 3.03 -8.27 20.72
CA ARG A 178 4.43 -8.07 21.13
C ARG A 178 5.05 -6.88 20.39
N GLY A 179 5.70 -6.00 21.13
CA GLY A 179 6.35 -4.80 20.56
C GLY A 179 5.50 -3.54 20.66
N HIS A 180 4.24 -3.66 21.09
CA HIS A 180 3.41 -2.55 21.57
C HIS A 180 3.41 -1.32 20.65
N ILE A 181 3.34 -1.55 19.34
CA ILE A 181 3.26 -0.51 18.30
C ILE A 181 2.03 0.40 18.53
N LEU A 182 1.02 -0.10 19.24
CA LEU A 182 -0.07 0.68 19.78
C LEU A 182 0.41 1.95 20.53
N LEU A 183 1.46 1.84 21.34
CA LEU A 183 2.01 2.98 22.09
C LEU A 183 2.61 4.02 21.16
N TYR A 184 3.29 3.62 20.07
CA TYR A 184 3.76 4.57 19.06
C TYR A 184 2.61 5.41 18.50
N VAL A 185 1.46 4.79 18.24
CA VAL A 185 0.27 5.49 17.75
C VAL A 185 -0.37 6.39 18.82
N LEU A 186 -0.57 5.87 20.03
CA LEU A 186 -1.24 6.63 21.11
C LEU A 186 -0.36 7.72 21.75
N LYS A 187 0.97 7.61 21.65
CA LYS A 187 1.93 8.56 22.22
C LYS A 187 2.44 9.57 21.20
N ASP A 188 2.91 9.07 20.07
CA ASP A 188 3.75 9.85 19.15
C ASP A 188 2.97 10.39 17.94
N LYS A 189 1.70 10.00 17.75
CA LYS A 189 0.89 10.43 16.61
C LYS A 189 -0.36 11.20 17.02
N ARG A 190 -0.63 12.27 16.27
CA ARG A 190 -1.81 13.12 16.41
C ARG A 190 -2.65 13.06 15.14
N TRP A 191 -3.90 12.61 15.30
CA TRP A 191 -4.86 12.61 14.22
C TRP A 191 -5.05 14.04 13.67
N ARG A 192 -5.14 14.16 12.35
CA ARG A 192 -5.19 15.40 11.57
C ARG A 192 -3.94 16.27 11.59
N VAL A 193 -2.88 15.89 12.31
CA VAL A 193 -1.60 16.63 12.34
C VAL A 193 -0.49 15.79 11.73
N ASP A 194 -0.30 14.57 12.26
CA ASP A 194 0.73 13.64 11.78
C ASP A 194 0.16 12.64 10.77
N TYR A 195 -1.14 12.37 10.82
CA TYR A 195 -1.81 11.40 9.96
C TYR A 195 -3.31 11.69 9.80
N GLY A 196 -3.91 11.13 8.75
CA GLY A 196 -5.35 11.12 8.54
C GLY A 196 -5.72 10.47 7.21
N LEU A 197 -7.00 10.49 6.83
CA LEU A 197 -7.45 9.95 5.55
C LEU A 197 -7.15 10.91 4.40
N ASP A 198 -6.89 10.34 3.23
CA ASP A 198 -6.91 11.05 1.96
C ASP A 198 -7.58 10.16 0.91
N PRO A 199 -8.94 10.14 0.85
CA PRO A 199 -9.68 9.21 0.01
C PRO A 199 -9.42 9.36 -1.49
N SER A 200 -8.83 10.48 -1.92
CA SER A 200 -8.40 10.67 -3.32
C SER A 200 -7.22 9.76 -3.68
N ARG A 201 -6.42 9.37 -2.69
CA ARG A 201 -5.21 8.56 -2.86
C ARG A 201 -5.36 7.15 -2.31
N SER A 202 -5.90 7.02 -1.11
CA SER A 202 -5.98 5.75 -0.39
C SER A 202 -7.07 5.76 0.68
N LEU A 203 -7.64 4.59 0.94
CA LEU A 203 -8.51 4.37 2.10
C LEU A 203 -7.71 4.17 3.40
N PHE A 204 -6.38 4.04 3.33
CA PHE A 204 -5.52 4.00 4.50
C PHE A 204 -5.22 5.40 5.04
N ALA A 205 -4.89 5.47 6.32
CA ALA A 205 -4.26 6.65 6.88
C ALA A 205 -2.93 6.93 6.15
N VAL A 206 -2.72 8.18 5.76
CA VAL A 206 -1.50 8.67 5.15
C VAL A 206 -0.80 9.69 6.06
N PRO A 207 0.52 9.85 5.97
CA PRO A 207 1.24 10.88 6.71
C PRO A 207 0.79 12.28 6.31
N TYR A 208 0.66 13.17 7.28
CA TYR A 208 0.36 14.59 7.07
C TYR A 208 1.63 15.42 7.27
N ARG A 209 1.81 16.45 6.44
CA ARG A 209 2.93 17.41 6.56
C ARG A 209 2.55 18.65 7.38
N ALA A 210 1.25 18.90 7.50
CA ALA A 210 0.65 19.95 8.29
C ALA A 210 -0.77 19.56 8.66
N LYS A 211 -1.42 20.36 9.49
CA LYS A 211 -2.79 20.11 9.91
C LYS A 211 -3.72 20.00 8.70
N ASP A 212 -4.40 18.86 8.58
CA ASP A 212 -5.33 18.56 7.48
C ASP A 212 -4.71 18.56 6.07
N VAL A 213 -3.37 18.46 5.97
CA VAL A 213 -2.65 18.45 4.69
C VAL A 213 -1.84 17.17 4.57
N SER A 214 -2.31 16.25 3.73
CA SER A 214 -1.60 15.01 3.41
C SER A 214 -0.28 15.27 2.70
N SER A 215 0.69 14.40 2.96
CA SER A 215 1.93 14.35 2.19
C SER A 215 1.65 13.66 0.84
N PRO A 216 1.88 14.29 -0.33
CA PRO A 216 1.33 13.85 -1.62
C PRO A 216 1.64 12.42 -2.04
N ARG A 217 2.75 11.84 -1.57
CA ARG A 217 3.22 10.50 -1.99
C ARG A 217 3.74 9.65 -0.83
N ALA A 218 3.60 10.13 0.40
CA ALA A 218 4.06 9.38 1.55
C ALA A 218 3.00 8.36 1.99
N GLU A 219 3.47 7.23 2.49
CA GLU A 219 2.67 6.15 3.07
C GLU A 219 3.39 5.63 4.31
N PHE A 220 2.65 5.01 5.23
CA PHE A 220 3.29 4.31 6.35
C PHE A 220 3.82 2.97 5.84
N GLY A 221 5.14 2.79 5.93
CA GLY A 221 5.77 1.51 5.58
C GLY A 221 5.34 0.37 6.50
N HIS A 222 4.81 0.70 7.69
CA HIS A 222 4.30 -0.23 8.70
C HIS A 222 2.78 -0.37 8.68
N PRO A 223 2.16 -1.58 8.69
CA PRO A 223 0.76 -1.85 8.56
C PRO A 223 0.16 -1.95 9.91
N ASP A 224 0.84 -2.48 10.93
CA ASP A 224 0.26 -2.43 12.24
C ASP A 224 0.19 -0.95 12.55
N VAL A 225 1.22 -0.14 12.24
CA VAL A 225 1.08 1.32 12.19
C VAL A 225 -0.02 1.80 11.22
N ALA A 226 -0.07 1.36 9.96
CA ALA A 226 -1.02 1.90 8.97
C ALA A 226 -2.46 1.57 9.37
N ILE A 227 -2.75 0.34 9.77
CA ILE A 227 -4.00 -0.16 10.31
C ILE A 227 -4.32 0.53 11.63
N LEU A 228 -3.38 0.59 12.59
CA LEU A 228 -3.53 1.28 13.87
C LEU A 228 -3.80 2.77 13.69
N LEU A 229 -3.35 3.40 12.61
CA LEU A 229 -3.67 4.80 12.27
C LEU A 229 -4.93 4.93 11.40
N THR A 230 -5.26 3.91 10.61
CA THR A 230 -6.47 3.88 9.76
C THR A 230 -7.72 3.73 10.59
N CYS A 231 -7.73 2.78 11.55
CA CYS A 231 -8.83 2.57 12.49
C CYS A 231 -9.29 3.89 13.16
N PRO A 232 -8.46 4.60 13.94
CA PRO A 232 -8.86 5.85 14.58
C PRO A 232 -9.20 6.94 13.55
N SER A 233 -8.59 6.95 12.37
CA SER A 233 -8.96 7.92 11.32
C SER A 233 -10.42 7.77 10.89
N TYR A 234 -10.91 6.55 10.74
CA TYR A 234 -12.33 6.27 10.48
C TYR A 234 -13.20 6.42 11.73
N TYR A 235 -12.73 6.02 12.90
CA TYR A 235 -13.51 6.15 14.14
C TYR A 235 -13.77 7.61 14.52
N HIS A 236 -12.81 8.51 14.25
CA HIS A 236 -12.92 9.94 14.52
C HIS A 236 -13.54 10.70 13.34
N GLY A 237 -13.09 10.44 12.12
CA GLY A 237 -13.56 11.13 10.91
C GLY A 237 -14.95 10.70 10.46
N GLY A 238 -15.30 9.44 10.74
CA GLY A 238 -16.48 8.78 10.18
C GLY A 238 -16.32 8.42 8.70
N GLN A 239 -17.23 7.58 8.23
CA GLN A 239 -17.35 7.22 6.83
C GLN A 239 -18.19 8.25 6.08
N SER A 240 -17.92 8.39 4.78
CA SER A 240 -18.78 9.14 3.86
C SER A 240 -20.08 8.38 3.59
N ASP A 241 -21.08 9.11 3.07
CA ASP A 241 -22.36 8.53 2.63
C ASP A 241 -22.14 7.36 1.65
N HIS A 242 -21.23 7.54 0.69
CA HIS A 242 -20.85 6.52 -0.28
C HIS A 242 -20.17 5.29 0.38
N GLN A 243 -19.23 5.52 1.30
CA GLN A 243 -18.53 4.44 2.00
C GLN A 243 -19.48 3.61 2.86
N LEU A 244 -20.44 4.26 3.52
CA LEU A 244 -21.45 3.55 4.30
C LEU A 244 -22.38 2.73 3.39
N HIS A 245 -22.84 3.28 2.27
CA HIS A 245 -23.61 2.51 1.27
C HIS A 245 -22.83 1.29 0.76
N GLN A 246 -21.56 1.47 0.43
CA GLN A 246 -20.68 0.39 -0.03
C GLN A 246 -20.52 -0.70 1.05
N SER A 247 -20.34 -0.30 2.32
CA SER A 247 -20.28 -1.23 3.44
C SER A 247 -21.56 -2.09 3.51
N PHE A 248 -22.74 -1.48 3.36
CA PHE A 248 -24.00 -2.23 3.32
C PHE A 248 -24.11 -3.16 2.10
N GLN A 249 -23.66 -2.73 0.92
CA GLN A 249 -23.66 -3.60 -0.27
C GLN A 249 -22.82 -4.86 -0.03
N LEU A 250 -21.67 -4.71 0.62
CA LEU A 250 -20.80 -5.83 0.95
C LEU A 250 -21.38 -6.70 2.08
N LEU A 251 -22.00 -6.09 3.09
CA LEU A 251 -22.73 -6.80 4.14
C LEU A 251 -23.79 -7.73 3.54
N TYR A 252 -24.60 -7.24 2.60
CA TYR A 252 -25.64 -8.05 1.94
C TYR A 252 -25.09 -9.16 1.05
N GLN A 253 -23.83 -9.08 0.62
CA GLN A 253 -23.15 -10.11 -0.17
C GLN A 253 -22.45 -11.16 0.71
N GLY A 254 -22.35 -10.93 2.02
CA GLY A 254 -21.71 -11.84 2.97
C GLY A 254 -22.54 -13.08 3.28
N ASP A 255 -21.89 -14.08 3.88
CA ASP A 255 -22.51 -15.39 4.19
C ASP A 255 -23.63 -15.28 5.25
N ASN A 256 -23.46 -14.40 6.24
CA ASN A 256 -24.45 -14.15 7.28
C ASN A 256 -24.59 -12.65 7.60
N PRO A 257 -25.30 -11.89 6.75
CA PRO A 257 -25.43 -10.43 6.86
C PRO A 257 -26.06 -9.99 8.19
N ALA A 258 -27.00 -10.77 8.73
CA ALA A 258 -27.69 -10.42 9.97
C ALA A 258 -26.76 -10.49 11.18
N LEU A 259 -25.96 -11.55 11.29
CA LEU A 259 -24.98 -11.72 12.38
C LEU A 259 -23.88 -10.65 12.31
N GLU A 260 -23.39 -10.36 11.11
CA GLU A 260 -22.39 -9.31 10.90
C GLU A 260 -22.95 -7.92 11.26
N TYR A 261 -24.20 -7.65 10.91
CA TYR A 261 -24.87 -6.41 11.29
C TYR A 261 -25.06 -6.27 12.80
N GLU A 262 -25.31 -7.37 13.52
CA GLU A 262 -25.38 -7.39 14.99
C GLU A 262 -24.07 -6.91 15.62
N VAL A 263 -22.91 -7.28 15.04
CA VAL A 263 -21.59 -6.78 15.46
C VAL A 263 -21.49 -5.27 15.27
N TRP A 264 -21.99 -4.74 14.14
CA TRP A 264 -21.95 -3.31 13.88
C TRP A 264 -22.70 -2.57 14.97
N ILE A 265 -23.92 -2.99 15.30
CA ILE A 265 -24.78 -2.28 16.26
C ILE A 265 -24.44 -2.55 17.73
N HIS A 266 -23.51 -3.47 18.03
CA HIS A 266 -23.23 -3.94 19.39
C HIS A 266 -22.71 -2.83 20.33
N CYS A 267 -22.12 -1.76 19.77
CA CYS A 267 -21.51 -0.66 20.53
C CYS A 267 -22.41 0.57 20.76
N GLY A 268 -23.72 0.51 20.45
CA GLY A 268 -24.61 1.69 20.46
C GLY A 268 -25.88 1.54 21.31
N ASP A 269 -25.89 2.08 22.53
CA ASP A 269 -27.06 2.04 23.44
C ASP A 269 -28.29 2.81 22.93
N LYS A 270 -28.13 3.67 21.90
CA LYS A 270 -29.20 4.52 21.34
C LYS A 270 -29.44 4.32 19.83
N ILE A 271 -29.17 3.14 19.28
CA ILE A 271 -29.67 2.79 17.93
C ILE A 271 -31.19 2.60 18.00
N LEU A 272 -31.92 3.28 17.10
CA LEU A 272 -33.37 3.16 16.98
C LEU A 272 -33.78 1.69 16.96
N LEU A 273 -34.82 1.32 17.71
CA LEU A 273 -35.27 -0.08 17.80
C LEU A 273 -35.50 -0.71 16.41
N SER A 274 -35.98 0.08 15.44
CA SER A 274 -36.15 -0.33 14.05
C SER A 274 -34.84 -0.65 13.34
N LEU A 275 -33.74 -0.01 13.69
CA LEU A 275 -32.42 -0.22 13.09
C LEU A 275 -31.58 -1.28 13.83
N ARG A 276 -32.10 -1.91 14.89
CA ARG A 276 -31.38 -2.96 15.63
C ARG A 276 -31.41 -4.33 14.94
N ARG A 277 -32.18 -4.47 13.87
CA ARG A 277 -32.19 -5.68 13.04
C ARG A 277 -32.01 -5.26 11.59
N LEU A 278 -31.27 -6.07 10.83
CA LEU A 278 -30.98 -5.78 9.44
C LEU A 278 -32.26 -5.60 8.61
N ASP A 279 -33.32 -6.35 8.93
CA ASP A 279 -34.64 -6.28 8.27
C ASP A 279 -35.29 -4.88 8.33
N GLY A 280 -34.93 -4.05 9.33
CA GLY A 280 -35.45 -2.69 9.47
C GLY A 280 -34.59 -1.62 8.79
N VAL A 281 -33.51 -2.02 8.11
CA VAL A 281 -32.59 -1.13 7.40
C VAL A 281 -32.93 -1.13 5.90
N ASN A 282 -33.38 0.00 5.37
CA ASN A 282 -33.56 0.19 3.93
C ASN A 282 -32.58 1.23 3.40
N THR A 283 -31.49 0.77 2.78
CA THR A 283 -30.48 1.65 2.19
C THR A 283 -30.94 2.34 0.90
N GLN A 284 -32.05 1.91 0.30
CA GLN A 284 -32.63 2.56 -0.89
C GLN A 284 -33.58 3.71 -0.50
N ASP A 285 -34.06 3.74 0.74
CA ASP A 285 -34.83 4.87 1.26
C ASP A 285 -33.88 6.01 1.64
N LYS A 286 -33.78 7.01 0.76
CA LYS A 286 -32.93 8.20 0.95
C LYS A 286 -33.26 8.96 2.24
N GLY A 287 -34.52 8.96 2.68
CA GLY A 287 -34.96 9.63 3.91
C GLY A 287 -34.45 8.89 5.13
N GLN A 288 -34.71 7.58 5.20
CA GLN A 288 -34.22 6.72 6.29
C GLN A 288 -32.69 6.71 6.33
N PHE A 289 -32.04 6.65 5.17
CA PHE A 289 -30.58 6.64 5.10
C PHE A 289 -29.98 7.92 5.67
N LYS A 290 -30.41 9.07 5.15
CA LYS A 290 -29.83 10.38 5.53
C LYS A 290 -30.15 10.77 6.98
N HIS A 291 -31.33 10.44 7.48
CA HIS A 291 -31.81 10.94 8.78
C HIS A 291 -31.73 9.92 9.92
N SER A 292 -31.55 8.63 9.63
CA SER A 292 -31.55 7.59 10.66
C SER A 292 -30.35 6.66 10.57
N ILE A 293 -30.06 6.08 9.40
CA ILE A 293 -28.98 5.09 9.23
C ILE A 293 -27.61 5.78 9.30
N PHE A 294 -27.39 6.81 8.46
CA PHE A 294 -26.09 7.47 8.36
C PHE A 294 -25.65 8.10 9.68
N PRO A 295 -26.47 8.92 10.39
CA PRO A 295 -26.04 9.50 11.66
C PRO A 295 -25.76 8.46 12.76
N ALA A 296 -26.45 7.32 12.71
CA ALA A 296 -26.28 6.25 13.70
C ALA A 296 -25.03 5.40 13.46
N LEU A 297 -24.65 5.20 12.19
CA LEU A 297 -23.63 4.21 11.82
C LEU A 297 -22.36 4.81 11.22
N CYS A 298 -22.32 6.08 10.80
CA CYS A 298 -21.14 6.63 10.11
C CYS A 298 -19.85 6.62 10.96
N ARG A 299 -19.95 6.51 12.30
CA ARG A 299 -18.80 6.46 13.23
C ARG A 299 -18.75 5.17 14.05
N ASN A 300 -19.38 4.11 13.57
CA ASN A 300 -19.44 2.87 14.33
C ASN A 300 -18.08 2.15 14.34
N HIS A 301 -17.74 1.52 15.47
CA HIS A 301 -16.46 0.84 15.71
C HIS A 301 -16.45 -0.63 15.26
N GLY A 302 -17.58 -1.09 14.71
CA GLY A 302 -17.83 -2.48 14.37
C GLY A 302 -17.88 -2.79 12.88
N PHE A 303 -17.48 -1.89 11.98
CA PHE A 303 -17.33 -2.28 10.57
C PHE A 303 -16.18 -3.28 10.48
N SER A 304 -16.52 -4.58 10.54
CA SER A 304 -15.58 -5.58 10.07
C SER A 304 -15.31 -5.24 8.61
N GLY A 305 -14.03 -5.11 8.31
CA GLY A 305 -13.56 -4.64 7.02
C GLY A 305 -14.06 -5.60 5.96
N THR A 306 -15.10 -5.18 5.24
CA THR A 306 -15.55 -5.91 4.07
C THR A 306 -14.50 -5.73 2.97
N ASN A 307 -13.73 -6.81 2.79
CA ASN A 307 -13.11 -7.33 1.56
C ASN A 307 -12.12 -6.53 0.71
N ASP A 308 -11.55 -5.40 1.12
CA ASP A 308 -10.43 -4.83 0.35
C ASP A 308 -9.46 -3.98 1.18
N ASN A 309 -8.59 -4.60 1.99
CA ASN A 309 -7.47 -3.89 2.61
C ASN A 309 -6.22 -4.76 2.77
N ARG A 310 -5.22 -4.51 1.92
CA ARG A 310 -4.27 -5.51 1.41
C ARG A 310 -2.80 -5.40 1.85
N TYR A 311 -2.37 -4.46 2.70
CA TYR A 311 -0.94 -4.11 2.77
C TYR A 311 -0.55 -3.49 4.12
N LEU A 312 0.66 -3.57 4.72
CA LEU A 312 2.02 -4.15 4.57
C LEU A 312 2.86 -3.95 5.89
N LEU A 313 3.62 -4.93 6.51
CA LEU A 313 4.45 -5.05 7.83
C LEU A 313 5.95 -4.63 7.80
N PRO A 314 6.49 -3.92 8.84
CA PRO A 314 7.84 -3.97 9.39
C PRO A 314 7.78 -4.03 10.93
N THR A 315 8.92 -3.89 11.59
CA THR A 315 9.23 -4.76 12.73
C THR A 315 10.21 -4.13 13.71
N SER A 316 10.03 -4.41 15.00
CA SER A 316 11.11 -4.52 15.99
C SER A 316 11.85 -5.87 15.86
N ILE A 317 12.19 -6.27 14.64
CA ILE A 317 12.91 -7.51 14.26
C ILE A 317 14.19 -7.09 13.54
N GLU A 318 15.34 -7.63 13.94
CA GLU A 318 16.58 -7.50 13.19
C GLU A 318 16.51 -8.31 11.88
N GLN A 319 16.69 -7.63 10.75
CA GLN A 319 16.88 -8.25 9.44
C GLN A 319 18.31 -8.81 9.35
N ARG A 320 18.50 -10.11 9.56
CA ARG A 320 19.58 -10.83 8.89
C ARG A 320 19.11 -11.13 7.48
N ASP A 321 19.71 -10.51 6.47
CA ASP A 321 19.43 -10.84 5.07
C ASP A 321 19.63 -12.34 4.84
N PRO A 322 18.57 -13.16 4.73
CA PRO A 322 18.76 -14.47 4.15
C PRO A 322 19.16 -14.15 2.72
N VAL A 323 20.24 -14.77 2.25
CA VAL A 323 20.90 -14.34 1.01
C VAL A 323 19.91 -14.39 -0.21
N GLN A 324 18.72 -15.01 -0.04
CA GLN A 324 17.53 -15.06 -0.89
C GLN A 324 16.78 -13.72 -1.14
N GLN A 325 16.81 -12.74 -0.23
CA GLN A 325 16.10 -11.45 -0.43
C GLN A 325 16.92 -10.37 -1.17
N LEU A 326 18.22 -10.59 -1.34
CA LEU A 326 19.07 -9.87 -2.32
C LEU A 326 18.69 -10.16 -3.79
N SER A 327 17.61 -10.93 -4.02
CA SER A 327 17.18 -11.35 -5.36
C SER A 327 16.21 -10.38 -6.03
N THR A 328 15.47 -9.53 -5.34
CA THR A 328 14.46 -8.65 -5.97
C THR A 328 15.08 -7.57 -6.86
N ASN A 329 16.11 -6.86 -6.40
CA ASN A 329 16.83 -5.87 -7.22
C ASN A 329 17.48 -6.51 -8.45
N ALA A 330 18.09 -7.69 -8.27
CA ALA A 330 18.68 -8.46 -9.37
C ALA A 330 17.63 -9.07 -10.31
N GLN A 331 16.46 -9.43 -9.80
CA GLN A 331 15.37 -10.03 -10.57
C GLN A 331 14.68 -8.99 -11.46
N VAL A 332 14.56 -7.74 -10.99
CA VAL A 332 14.07 -6.65 -11.85
C VAL A 332 15.05 -6.35 -12.97
N LEU A 333 16.35 -6.27 -12.66
CA LEU A 333 17.40 -6.17 -13.69
C LEU A 333 17.36 -7.36 -14.64
N MET A 334 17.19 -8.58 -14.13
CA MET A 334 17.07 -9.79 -14.94
C MET A 334 15.90 -9.70 -15.92
N TYR A 335 14.73 -9.20 -15.49
CA TYR A 335 13.59 -8.99 -16.40
C TYR A 335 13.93 -7.97 -17.47
N LEU A 336 14.50 -6.82 -17.11
CA LEU A 336 14.88 -5.78 -18.09
C LEU A 336 15.92 -6.26 -19.10
N LEU A 337 16.78 -7.21 -18.71
CA LEU A 337 17.81 -7.79 -19.57
C LEU A 337 17.35 -9.03 -20.35
N GLN A 338 16.07 -9.40 -20.30
CA GLN A 338 15.55 -10.48 -21.12
C GLN A 338 15.55 -10.10 -22.62
N PRO A 339 15.72 -11.06 -23.55
CA PRO A 339 15.81 -10.78 -24.98
C PRO A 339 14.62 -10.01 -25.56
N GLU A 340 13.41 -10.19 -25.04
CA GLU A 340 12.23 -9.43 -25.44
C GLU A 340 12.33 -7.91 -25.17
N ASN A 341 13.26 -7.50 -24.31
CA ASN A 341 13.48 -6.12 -23.90
C ASN A 341 14.76 -5.50 -24.51
N ASP A 342 15.55 -6.29 -25.26
CA ASP A 342 16.79 -5.86 -25.92
C ASP A 342 16.51 -5.06 -27.20
N TYR A 343 15.72 -3.99 -27.05
CA TYR A 343 15.34 -3.09 -28.12
C TYR A 343 15.54 -1.66 -27.65
N TYR A 344 16.33 -0.95 -28.43
CA TYR A 344 16.69 0.43 -28.16
C TYR A 344 16.63 1.23 -29.45
N CYS A 345 16.03 2.42 -29.39
CA CYS A 345 15.94 3.34 -30.51
C CYS A 345 16.52 4.70 -30.11
N CYS A 346 17.56 5.13 -30.83
CA CYS A 346 17.99 6.53 -30.90
C CYS A 346 17.36 7.17 -32.13
N THR A 347 16.63 8.26 -31.96
CA THR A 347 16.27 9.13 -33.09
C THR A 347 17.14 10.37 -33.07
N HIS A 348 17.82 10.61 -34.18
CA HIS A 348 18.40 11.90 -34.52
C HIS A 348 17.38 12.65 -35.38
N GLY A 349 17.06 13.90 -35.05
CA GLY A 349 16.28 14.72 -35.98
C GLY A 349 17.07 14.96 -37.26
N SER A 350 16.37 15.19 -38.37
CA SER A 350 17.00 15.73 -39.57
C SER A 350 17.65 17.09 -39.23
N ASP A 351 18.92 17.27 -39.60
CA ASP A 351 19.76 18.45 -39.34
C ASP A 351 20.15 18.71 -37.86
N ASP A 352 20.62 17.70 -37.11
CA ASP A 352 21.19 17.85 -35.75
C ASP A 352 20.20 18.45 -34.71
N LYS A 353 18.92 18.51 -35.05
CA LYS A 353 17.85 18.96 -34.15
C LYS A 353 17.36 17.81 -33.26
N PRO A 354 16.88 18.10 -32.04
CA PRO A 354 16.19 17.10 -31.24
C PRO A 354 14.97 16.55 -31.99
N CYS A 355 14.73 15.24 -31.87
CA CYS A 355 13.52 14.61 -32.39
C CYS A 355 12.30 15.17 -31.62
N SER A 356 11.32 15.70 -32.33
CA SER A 356 10.12 16.26 -31.69
C SER A 356 9.27 15.16 -31.08
N ALA A 357 8.43 15.52 -30.10
CA ALA A 357 7.49 14.55 -29.49
C ALA A 357 6.54 13.94 -30.54
N THR A 358 6.18 14.67 -31.59
CA THR A 358 5.34 14.18 -32.70
C THR A 358 6.08 13.19 -33.60
N ASP A 359 7.32 13.49 -34.01
CA ASP A 359 8.13 12.58 -34.82
C ASP A 359 8.42 11.27 -34.07
N PHE A 360 8.60 11.37 -32.76
CA PHE A 360 8.71 10.22 -31.88
C PHE A 360 7.44 9.36 -31.90
N LEU A 361 6.26 9.95 -31.75
CA LEU A 361 4.99 9.21 -31.78
C LEU A 361 4.76 8.53 -33.14
N GLU A 362 5.12 9.19 -34.24
CA GLU A 362 5.11 8.57 -35.57
C GLU A 362 6.06 7.37 -35.63
N THR A 363 7.28 7.49 -35.10
CA THR A 363 8.24 6.38 -35.04
C THR A 363 7.73 5.23 -34.14
N LEU A 364 7.05 5.57 -33.04
CA LEU A 364 6.53 4.64 -32.04
C LEU A 364 5.44 3.75 -32.65
N VAL A 365 4.49 4.31 -33.40
CA VAL A 365 3.36 3.52 -33.95
C VAL A 365 3.78 2.50 -35.00
N HIS A 366 4.96 2.64 -35.59
CA HIS A 366 5.53 1.70 -36.57
C HIS A 366 6.35 0.57 -35.94
N GLN A 367 6.55 0.56 -34.62
CA GLN A 367 7.35 -0.46 -33.95
C GLN A 367 6.66 -1.82 -33.90
N MET A 368 7.46 -2.88 -34.06
CA MET A 368 7.03 -4.27 -33.97
C MET A 368 7.92 -5.01 -32.96
N PRO A 369 7.36 -5.73 -31.97
CA PRO A 369 5.95 -5.79 -31.58
C PRO A 369 5.34 -4.43 -31.19
N GLU A 370 4.02 -4.31 -31.36
CA GLU A 370 3.28 -3.07 -31.14
C GLU A 370 3.50 -2.48 -29.73
N ILE A 371 3.56 -1.16 -29.66
CA ILE A 371 3.67 -0.43 -28.39
C ILE A 371 2.31 0.16 -28.04
N ARG A 372 1.90 -0.04 -26.79
CA ARG A 372 0.60 0.45 -26.27
C ARG A 372 0.73 1.22 -24.96
N VAL A 373 1.94 1.32 -24.42
CA VAL A 373 2.24 2.07 -23.20
C VAL A 373 3.47 2.94 -23.44
N LEU A 374 3.41 4.21 -23.08
CA LEU A 374 4.53 5.15 -23.07
C LEU A 374 4.79 5.57 -21.62
N LEU A 375 5.99 5.25 -21.14
CA LEU A 375 6.47 5.59 -19.81
C LEU A 375 7.56 6.65 -19.95
N ASP A 376 7.21 7.92 -19.77
CA ASP A 376 8.13 9.04 -19.96
C ASP A 376 9.00 9.29 -18.71
N VAL A 377 9.80 8.30 -18.32
CA VAL A 377 10.71 8.38 -17.17
C VAL A 377 11.84 9.39 -17.40
N GLY A 378 12.24 9.57 -18.65
CA GLY A 378 13.28 10.50 -19.07
C GLY A 378 12.84 11.96 -19.19
N ALA A 379 11.56 12.26 -18.98
CA ALA A 379 10.98 13.59 -19.22
C ALA A 379 11.35 14.11 -20.62
N GLN A 380 11.20 13.26 -21.64
CA GLN A 380 11.51 13.56 -23.03
C GLN A 380 10.29 14.11 -23.78
N MET A 381 9.09 14.07 -23.19
CA MET A 381 7.84 14.50 -23.82
C MET A 381 7.35 15.89 -23.37
N LEU A 382 8.27 16.77 -22.95
CA LEU A 382 7.95 18.08 -22.36
C LEU A 382 7.34 19.10 -23.35
N GLU A 383 7.42 18.83 -24.66
CA GLU A 383 6.93 19.73 -25.71
C GLU A 383 5.40 19.74 -25.83
N LEU A 384 4.73 18.69 -25.33
CA LEU A 384 3.29 18.52 -25.41
C LEU A 384 2.69 18.39 -24.02
N GLN A 385 1.51 18.98 -23.81
CA GLN A 385 0.71 18.61 -22.65
C GLN A 385 0.26 17.15 -22.77
N ASN A 386 0.03 16.49 -21.64
CA ASN A 386 -0.35 15.07 -21.63
C ASN A 386 -1.58 14.76 -22.50
N ARG A 387 -2.57 15.69 -22.52
CA ARG A 387 -3.75 15.58 -23.37
C ARG A 387 -3.42 15.67 -24.87
N GLU A 388 -2.53 16.58 -25.24
CA GLU A 388 -2.12 16.79 -26.63
C GLU A 388 -1.35 15.56 -27.14
N LEU A 389 -0.43 15.04 -26.34
CA LEU A 389 0.29 13.81 -26.62
C LEU A 389 -0.67 12.63 -26.78
N ALA A 390 -1.56 12.42 -25.81
CA ALA A 390 -2.53 11.32 -25.85
C ALA A 390 -3.46 11.42 -27.06
N SER A 391 -3.92 12.63 -27.40
CA SER A 391 -4.77 12.90 -28.55
C SER A 391 -4.05 12.63 -29.88
N HIS A 392 -2.80 13.08 -30.01
CA HIS A 392 -2.01 12.83 -31.21
C HIS A 392 -1.65 11.35 -31.38
N TRP A 393 -1.25 10.68 -30.30
CA TRP A 393 -0.97 9.25 -30.37
C TRP A 393 -2.22 8.43 -30.71
N LEU A 394 -3.39 8.83 -30.17
CA LEU A 394 -4.67 8.21 -30.49
C LEU A 394 -5.06 8.41 -31.96
N SER A 395 -4.79 9.57 -32.55
CA SER A 395 -5.09 9.82 -33.97
C SER A 395 -4.21 9.01 -34.93
N LEU A 396 -2.99 8.66 -34.51
CA LEU A 396 -2.07 7.78 -35.25
C LEU A 396 -2.44 6.29 -35.15
N ARG A 397 -3.32 5.90 -34.22
CA ARG A 397 -3.73 4.51 -33.96
C ARG A 397 -5.24 4.36 -34.05
N THR A 398 -5.73 4.00 -35.24
CA THR A 398 -7.18 3.78 -35.47
C THR A 398 -7.68 2.42 -35.00
N ASP A 399 -6.78 1.53 -34.59
CA ASP A 399 -7.06 0.19 -34.06
C ASP A 399 -7.34 0.17 -32.55
N VAL A 400 -7.17 1.30 -31.86
CA VAL A 400 -7.41 1.45 -30.42
C VAL A 400 -8.61 2.37 -30.17
N SER A 401 -9.33 2.15 -29.08
CA SER A 401 -10.60 2.85 -28.82
C SER A 401 -10.44 4.11 -27.96
N ALA A 402 -9.39 4.19 -27.14
CA ALA A 402 -9.18 5.31 -26.23
C ALA A 402 -7.71 5.46 -25.78
N ALA A 403 -7.36 6.62 -25.25
CA ALA A 403 -6.11 6.92 -24.58
C ALA A 403 -6.32 7.19 -23.09
N VAL A 404 -5.42 6.69 -22.24
CA VAL A 404 -5.43 6.90 -20.79
C VAL A 404 -4.21 7.72 -20.39
N PHE A 405 -4.41 8.83 -19.68
CA PHE A 405 -3.34 9.75 -19.25
C PHE A 405 -3.78 10.56 -18.02
N PHE A 406 -2.86 11.33 -17.42
CA PHE A 406 -3.17 12.28 -16.34
C PHE A 406 -3.41 13.68 -16.89
N ASP A 407 -4.52 14.33 -16.51
CA ASP A 407 -4.81 15.71 -16.86
C ASP A 407 -4.02 16.73 -16.01
N GLU A 408 -4.21 18.01 -16.28
CA GLU A 408 -3.54 19.10 -15.52
C GLU A 408 -3.94 19.17 -14.04
N ALA A 409 -5.07 18.53 -13.67
CA ALA A 409 -5.58 18.48 -12.31
C ALA A 409 -5.14 17.19 -11.57
N ASP A 410 -4.18 16.43 -12.12
CA ASP A 410 -3.67 15.18 -11.55
C ASP A 410 -4.75 14.09 -11.45
N HIS A 411 -5.74 14.11 -12.35
CA HIS A 411 -6.74 13.06 -12.47
C HIS A 411 -6.42 12.13 -13.63
N LEU A 412 -6.61 10.83 -13.40
CA LEU A 412 -6.50 9.83 -14.46
C LEU A 412 -7.76 9.86 -15.35
N ILE A 413 -7.59 10.24 -16.61
CA ILE A 413 -8.65 10.49 -17.58
C ILE A 413 -8.54 9.52 -18.76
N VAL A 414 -9.69 9.19 -19.35
CA VAL A 414 -9.82 8.48 -20.61
C VAL A 414 -10.27 9.46 -21.69
N LEU A 415 -9.56 9.48 -22.83
CA LEU A 415 -9.92 10.21 -24.04
C LEU A 415 -10.31 9.22 -25.14
N THR A 416 -11.53 9.29 -25.65
CA THR A 416 -12.02 8.45 -26.74
C THR A 416 -11.79 9.07 -28.11
N LEU A 417 -11.89 8.27 -29.18
CA LEU A 417 -11.66 8.71 -30.57
C LEU A 417 -12.58 9.86 -31.03
N ASP A 418 -13.78 9.97 -30.47
CA ASP A 418 -14.72 11.07 -30.72
C ASP A 418 -14.40 12.35 -29.93
N GLY A 419 -13.32 12.36 -29.16
CA GLY A 419 -12.83 13.51 -28.40
C GLY A 419 -13.45 13.67 -27.02
N MET A 420 -14.30 12.74 -26.58
CA MET A 420 -14.91 12.77 -25.25
C MET A 420 -13.88 12.38 -24.18
N THR A 421 -13.95 13.07 -23.04
CA THR A 421 -13.10 12.81 -21.88
C THR A 421 -13.93 12.44 -20.66
N GLU A 422 -13.54 11.39 -19.95
CA GLU A 422 -14.18 10.97 -18.70
C GLU A 422 -13.16 10.45 -17.68
N SER A 423 -13.55 10.39 -16.40
CA SER A 423 -12.70 9.81 -15.36
C SER A 423 -12.45 8.32 -15.65
N PHE A 424 -11.20 7.87 -15.53
CA PHE A 424 -10.84 6.48 -15.74
C PHE A 424 -11.63 5.54 -14.83
N ILE A 425 -11.88 5.91 -13.58
CA ILE A 425 -12.56 5.05 -12.61
C ILE A 425 -14.02 4.76 -13.03
N SER A 426 -14.72 5.73 -13.61
CA SER A 426 -16.10 5.57 -14.08
C SER A 426 -16.21 4.97 -15.49
N SER A 427 -15.13 5.06 -16.28
CA SER A 427 -15.12 4.63 -17.67
C SER A 427 -15.18 3.12 -17.83
N PRO A 428 -15.88 2.58 -18.85
CA PRO A 428 -15.82 1.15 -19.19
C PRO A 428 -14.38 0.69 -19.52
N PHE A 429 -13.48 1.60 -19.89
CA PHE A 429 -12.09 1.31 -20.20
C PHE A 429 -11.25 0.92 -18.98
N ASN A 430 -11.74 1.11 -17.73
CA ASN A 430 -11.06 0.63 -16.52
C ASN A 430 -10.85 -0.90 -16.48
N ARG A 431 -11.64 -1.64 -17.24
CA ARG A 431 -11.59 -3.09 -17.40
C ARG A 431 -11.19 -3.54 -18.81
N GLN A 432 -10.97 -2.59 -19.73
CA GLN A 432 -10.68 -2.85 -21.16
C GLN A 432 -9.40 -2.14 -21.64
N LEU A 433 -8.36 -2.14 -20.79
CA LEU A 433 -7.06 -1.53 -21.12
C LEU A 433 -6.37 -2.19 -22.34
N ASP A 434 -6.81 -3.39 -22.76
CA ASP A 434 -6.41 -4.03 -24.02
C ASP A 434 -6.85 -3.25 -25.26
N LYS A 435 -7.86 -2.38 -25.14
CA LYS A 435 -8.33 -1.49 -26.21
C LYS A 435 -7.77 -0.07 -26.12
N CYS A 436 -6.88 0.20 -25.17
CA CYS A 436 -6.37 1.54 -24.92
C CYS A 436 -4.89 1.67 -25.29
N ILE A 437 -4.45 2.91 -25.48
CA ILE A 437 -3.07 3.33 -25.28
C ILE A 437 -2.94 4.03 -23.92
N VAL A 438 -1.79 3.90 -23.28
CA VAL A 438 -1.55 4.47 -21.94
C VAL A 438 -0.32 5.34 -21.97
N TYR A 439 -0.45 6.58 -21.53
CA TYR A 439 0.66 7.51 -21.37
C TYR A 439 0.83 7.91 -19.90
N LEU A 440 2.04 7.70 -19.36
CA LEU A 440 2.44 8.16 -18.03
C LEU A 440 3.68 9.05 -18.15
N ASP A 441 3.57 10.30 -17.72
CA ASP A 441 4.71 11.20 -17.64
C ASP A 441 5.66 10.86 -16.47
N ASP A 442 6.80 11.55 -16.36
CA ASP A 442 7.77 11.36 -15.28
C ASP A 442 7.13 11.44 -13.88
N ALA A 443 6.23 12.39 -13.67
CA ALA A 443 5.58 12.59 -12.38
C ALA A 443 4.66 11.41 -12.02
N HIS A 444 3.99 10.81 -12.99
CA HIS A 444 2.96 9.77 -12.83
C HIS A 444 3.48 8.35 -13.13
N THR A 445 4.75 8.18 -13.49
CA THR A 445 5.43 6.87 -13.51
C THR A 445 5.68 6.31 -12.10
N ARG A 446 5.35 7.07 -11.05
CA ARG A 446 5.41 6.69 -9.63
C ARG A 446 4.01 6.74 -9.01
N GLY A 447 3.66 5.74 -8.20
CA GLY A 447 2.37 5.69 -7.48
C GLY A 447 1.17 5.24 -8.31
N THR A 448 1.19 5.39 -9.63
CA THR A 448 0.10 4.91 -10.51
C THR A 448 0.10 3.39 -10.63
N ASP A 449 -1.06 2.76 -10.45
CA ASP A 449 -1.26 1.32 -10.63
C ASP A 449 -2.37 1.04 -11.67
N LEU A 450 -1.98 0.52 -12.82
CA LEU A 450 -2.89 0.14 -13.91
C LEU A 450 -2.84 -1.37 -14.14
N ARG A 451 -4.01 -1.99 -14.31
CA ARG A 451 -4.13 -3.43 -14.60
C ARG A 451 -3.86 -3.71 -16.08
N LEU A 452 -2.61 -3.51 -16.49
CA LEU A 452 -2.19 -3.68 -17.88
C LEU A 452 -2.34 -5.14 -18.37
N PRO A 453 -2.74 -5.36 -19.65
CA PRO A 453 -2.85 -6.69 -20.26
C PRO A 453 -1.55 -7.50 -20.21
N LYS A 454 -1.64 -8.84 -20.29
CA LYS A 454 -0.47 -9.72 -20.09
C LYS A 454 0.61 -9.57 -21.16
N ASN A 455 0.26 -9.35 -22.43
CA ASN A 455 1.20 -9.35 -23.56
C ASN A 455 1.46 -7.93 -24.11
N ILE A 456 1.27 -6.91 -23.27
CA ILE A 456 1.43 -5.52 -23.68
C ILE A 456 2.90 -5.09 -23.58
N ARG A 457 3.35 -4.29 -24.54
CA ARG A 457 4.69 -3.73 -24.58
C ARG A 457 4.66 -2.23 -24.31
N ALA A 458 5.60 -1.77 -23.49
CA ALA A 458 5.82 -0.37 -23.23
C ALA A 458 7.08 0.15 -23.93
N VAL A 459 7.10 1.43 -24.27
CA VAL A 459 8.33 2.17 -24.49
C VAL A 459 8.65 3.00 -23.25
N VAL A 460 9.92 3.05 -22.88
CA VAL A 460 10.44 3.79 -21.73
C VAL A 460 11.44 4.81 -22.24
N THR A 461 11.21 6.08 -21.95
CA THR A 461 12.13 7.14 -22.36
C THR A 461 13.34 7.20 -21.42
N LEU A 462 14.52 7.42 -21.99
CA LEU A 462 15.78 7.65 -21.29
C LEU A 462 16.16 9.12 -21.43
N GLY A 463 16.61 9.71 -20.32
CA GLY A 463 17.09 11.08 -20.28
C GLY A 463 18.37 11.19 -19.46
N PRO A 464 19.14 12.29 -19.59
CA PRO A 464 20.47 12.43 -18.99
C PRO A 464 20.48 12.41 -17.45
N LYS A 465 19.34 12.69 -16.81
CA LYS A 465 19.18 12.68 -15.35
C LYS A 465 18.44 11.44 -14.82
N VAL A 466 18.17 10.45 -15.67
CA VAL A 466 17.50 9.21 -15.25
C VAL A 466 18.51 8.35 -14.50
N THR A 467 18.25 8.16 -13.20
CA THR A 467 19.00 7.19 -12.40
C THR A 467 18.47 5.78 -12.64
N LYS A 468 19.30 4.77 -12.33
CA LYS A 468 18.90 3.35 -12.34
C LYS A 468 17.57 3.13 -11.61
N ASP A 469 17.41 3.72 -10.42
CA ASP A 469 16.21 3.49 -9.60
C ASP A 469 14.98 4.16 -10.20
N ARG A 470 15.10 5.36 -10.79
CA ARG A 470 14.00 6.01 -11.54
C ARG A 470 13.58 5.15 -12.73
N LEU A 471 14.54 4.67 -13.50
CA LEU A 471 14.30 3.80 -14.65
C LEU A 471 13.54 2.53 -14.24
N ILE A 472 14.06 1.84 -13.22
CA ILE A 472 13.47 0.62 -12.71
C ILE A 472 12.04 0.86 -12.20
N GLN A 473 11.80 1.92 -11.43
CA GLN A 473 10.47 2.24 -10.90
C GLN A 473 9.45 2.46 -12.02
N GLY A 474 9.84 3.19 -13.06
CA GLY A 474 9.01 3.42 -14.24
C GLY A 474 8.72 2.11 -14.98
N CYS A 475 9.75 1.32 -15.28
CA CYS A 475 9.56 0.00 -15.93
C CYS A 475 8.63 -0.90 -15.12
N MET A 476 8.69 -0.84 -13.78
CA MET A 476 7.86 -1.64 -12.90
C MET A 476 6.38 -1.22 -12.85
N ARG A 477 5.96 -0.19 -13.62
CA ARG A 477 4.53 -0.01 -13.95
C ARG A 477 3.99 -1.19 -14.76
N MET A 478 4.86 -1.88 -15.49
CA MET A 478 4.60 -3.17 -16.11
C MET A 478 4.66 -4.28 -15.04
N ARG A 479 3.59 -4.45 -14.26
CA ARG A 479 3.55 -5.38 -13.10
C ARG A 479 3.82 -6.86 -13.45
N LYS A 480 3.68 -7.22 -14.72
CA LYS A 480 3.96 -8.56 -15.26
C LYS A 480 5.19 -8.54 -16.18
N LEU A 481 6.11 -7.59 -16.02
CA LEU A 481 7.38 -7.53 -16.75
C LEU A 481 8.16 -8.84 -16.55
N GLY A 482 8.59 -9.43 -17.66
CA GLY A 482 9.20 -10.77 -17.72
C GLY A 482 8.23 -11.94 -17.51
N ASN A 483 6.93 -11.67 -17.51
CA ASN A 483 5.84 -12.66 -17.54
C ASN A 483 4.76 -12.23 -18.55
N GLY A 484 5.20 -12.02 -19.79
CA GLY A 484 4.39 -11.61 -20.95
C GLY A 484 4.50 -10.13 -21.28
N GLN A 485 4.68 -9.25 -20.28
CA GLN A 485 4.90 -7.83 -20.54
C GLN A 485 6.38 -7.57 -20.83
N SER A 486 6.62 -6.65 -21.75
CA SER A 486 7.96 -6.25 -22.19
C SER A 486 8.08 -4.73 -22.26
N VAL A 487 9.31 -4.26 -22.32
CA VAL A 487 9.68 -2.87 -22.52
C VAL A 487 10.60 -2.73 -23.73
N MET A 488 10.69 -1.54 -24.28
CA MET A 488 11.80 -1.10 -25.11
C MET A 488 12.22 0.29 -24.70
N PHE A 489 13.45 0.66 -25.02
CA PHE A 489 14.01 1.92 -24.58
C PHE A 489 14.13 2.90 -25.74
N PHE A 490 13.82 4.15 -25.45
CA PHE A 490 13.95 5.24 -26.40
C PHE A 490 14.81 6.35 -25.81
N CYS A 491 15.71 6.92 -26.61
CA CYS A 491 16.53 8.05 -26.20
C CYS A 491 16.52 9.11 -27.30
N ALA A 492 16.17 10.34 -26.93
CA ALA A 492 16.40 11.49 -27.77
C ALA A 492 17.82 12.02 -27.49
N THR A 493 18.70 11.97 -28.49
CA THR A 493 20.02 12.59 -28.35
C THR A 493 19.86 14.09 -28.54
N GLY A 494 19.91 14.85 -27.45
CA GLY A 494 20.21 16.29 -27.50
C GLY A 494 21.70 16.48 -27.80
N GLY A 495 22.02 17.40 -28.71
CA GLY A 495 23.40 17.87 -28.90
C GLY A 495 24.03 18.27 -27.57
N ARG A 496 25.31 17.92 -27.41
CA ARG A 496 26.11 18.18 -26.19
C ARG A 496 26.07 19.63 -25.73
#